data_AF-A0A957XDP5-F1
#
_entry.id   AF-A0A957XDP5-F1
#
_cell.length_a   1.000
_cell.length_b   1.000
_cell.length_c   1.000
_cell.angle_alpha   90.00
_cell.angle_beta   90.00
_cell.angle_gamma   90.00
#
_symmetry.space_group_name_H-M   'P 1'
#
loop_
_entity.id
_entity.type
_entity.pdbx_description
1 polymer ?
#
loop_
_entity_poly.entity_id
_entity_poly.type
_entity_poly.pdbx_seq_one_letter_code
_entity_poly.pdbx_strand_id
1 'polypeptide(L)'
;WLTYVAITTYGYLSLVLSRAGLSLVDILTGSEQFRQLFVGADGYVAPIGERMVALAGVALSLIGLPIGLYHFWHKFCHSAAAWLLAFGAVSYFAMLPLRLSSASWETGNRASVYFYLGLAFVLALAADRLWADSQRVMTKYVTPMFGSGIAFALIFTIIFAGGVIAGRQPQLRLAQPFVIDAGETLIETQGVSAARWMQETVGANHTIVSDEVNGRLMLAQAEQAGYVGRFPYVREILRTPSFTPLQLGVMQEWDLEYAVVDRREIAWDNSAGYFFDRVDDQGKTTAEWSDPLVYGKFDRQPLVSRIMDTGEVVIYDVVDLVDIARRAANDENLPAELVSKLMAGNEITPEIVQDLLKQGAISQETVQEMIESGKLNPSQIDPALLPAGIDLPQIESSQK
;
A
#
# COMPACT_ATOMS: atom_id res chain seq x y z
N TRP A 1 24.04 -1.17 21.79
CA TRP A 1 22.66 -0.68 21.95
C TRP A 1 21.65 -1.68 21.39
N LEU A 2 21.63 -2.00 20.09
CA LEU A 2 20.71 -3.00 19.51
C LEU A 2 20.78 -4.37 20.22
N THR A 3 21.97 -4.82 20.58
CA THR A 3 22.20 -6.11 21.25
C THR A 3 21.86 -6.12 22.75
N TYR A 4 21.74 -4.95 23.39
CA TYR A 4 21.66 -4.85 24.86
C TYR A 4 20.42 -4.09 25.37
N VAL A 5 19.85 -3.21 24.56
CA VAL A 5 18.72 -2.33 24.92
C VAL A 5 17.49 -2.63 24.07
N ALA A 6 17.68 -2.93 22.78
CA ALA A 6 16.60 -3.13 21.82
C ALA A 6 16.61 -4.55 21.22
N ILE A 7 16.62 -5.57 22.08
CA ILE A 7 16.71 -6.99 21.69
C ILE A 7 15.55 -7.42 20.78
N THR A 8 14.34 -6.91 21.01
CA THR A 8 13.19 -7.15 20.13
C THR A 8 13.41 -6.59 18.73
N THR A 9 14.00 -5.40 18.64
CA THR A 9 14.39 -4.78 17.35
C THR A 9 15.48 -5.58 16.66
N TYR A 10 16.41 -6.19 17.39
CA TYR A 10 17.41 -7.09 16.82
C TYR A 10 16.78 -8.33 16.16
N GLY A 11 15.79 -8.96 16.80
CA GLY A 11 15.05 -10.08 16.20
C GLY A 11 14.39 -9.71 14.87
N TYR A 12 13.72 -8.55 14.82
CA TYR A 12 13.11 -8.03 13.60
C TYR A 12 14.16 -7.70 12.52
N LEU A 13 15.20 -6.92 12.86
CA LEU A 13 16.23 -6.49 11.90
C LEU A 13 17.06 -7.66 11.39
N SER A 14 17.40 -8.62 12.24
CA SER A 14 18.17 -9.81 11.85
C SER A 14 17.44 -10.65 10.82
N LEU A 15 16.11 -10.79 10.92
CA LEU A 15 15.31 -11.49 9.92
C LEU A 15 15.37 -10.78 8.56
N VAL A 16 15.21 -9.46 8.56
CA VAL A 16 15.25 -8.66 7.32
C VAL A 16 16.65 -8.68 6.70
N LEU A 17 17.71 -8.53 7.50
CA LEU A 17 19.09 -8.55 7.03
C LEU A 17 19.52 -9.94 6.56
N SER A 18 19.08 -11.00 7.23
CA SER A 18 19.34 -12.40 6.85
C SER A 18 18.68 -12.72 5.50
N ARG A 19 17.41 -12.34 5.32
CA ARG A 19 16.71 -12.48 4.03
C ARG A 19 17.40 -11.69 2.92
N ALA A 20 17.85 -10.47 3.23
CA ALA A 20 18.59 -9.65 2.28
C ALA A 20 19.94 -10.26 1.88
N GLY A 21 20.67 -10.81 2.84
CA GLY A 21 21.94 -11.50 2.60
C GLY A 21 21.76 -12.79 1.79
N LEU A 22 20.75 -13.60 2.13
CA LEU A 22 20.42 -14.82 1.39
C LEU A 22 20.02 -14.53 -0.05
N SER A 23 19.16 -13.53 -0.29
CA SER A 23 18.78 -13.13 -1.65
C SER A 23 19.97 -12.63 -2.47
N LEU A 24 20.95 -11.95 -1.86
CA LEU A 24 22.20 -11.63 -2.58
C LEU A 24 22.98 -12.88 -2.99
N VAL A 25 23.07 -13.87 -2.11
CA VAL A 25 23.73 -15.15 -2.43
C VAL A 25 22.97 -15.85 -3.55
N ASP A 26 21.64 -15.90 -3.48
CA ASP A 26 20.77 -16.52 -4.48
C ASP A 26 20.88 -15.84 -5.86
N ILE A 27 21.03 -14.52 -5.88
CA ILE A 27 21.30 -13.77 -7.12
C ILE A 27 22.68 -14.13 -7.69
N LEU A 28 23.70 -14.26 -6.84
CA LEU A 28 25.06 -14.61 -7.27
C LEU A 28 25.19 -16.07 -7.72
N THR A 29 24.40 -16.97 -7.15
CA THR A 29 24.34 -18.40 -7.53
C THR A 29 23.36 -18.68 -8.68
N GLY A 30 22.54 -17.69 -9.07
CA GLY A 30 21.60 -17.78 -10.18
C GLY A 30 20.27 -18.46 -9.84
N SER A 31 19.92 -18.62 -8.56
CA SER A 31 18.66 -19.21 -8.11
C SER A 31 17.48 -18.22 -8.11
N GLU A 32 17.73 -16.91 -8.09
CA GLU A 32 16.70 -15.86 -8.23
C GLU A 32 16.79 -15.11 -9.56
N GLN A 33 15.62 -14.75 -10.14
CA GLN A 33 15.56 -13.86 -11.30
C GLN A 33 15.82 -12.41 -10.89
N PHE A 34 16.74 -11.74 -11.59
CA PHE A 34 17.01 -10.32 -11.41
C PHE A 34 15.74 -9.50 -11.62
N ARG A 35 15.47 -8.56 -10.70
CA ARG A 35 14.51 -7.51 -10.97
C ARG A 35 14.98 -6.68 -12.16
N GLN A 36 14.11 -6.50 -13.15
CA GLN A 36 14.41 -5.64 -14.28
C GLN A 36 14.55 -4.19 -13.81
N LEU A 37 15.75 -3.62 -13.99
CA LEU A 37 16.01 -2.21 -13.68
C LEU A 37 15.17 -1.31 -14.58
N PHE A 38 14.66 -0.21 -14.02
CA PHE A 38 13.86 0.79 -14.73
C PHE A 38 12.54 0.28 -15.29
N VAL A 39 12.04 -0.84 -14.75
CA VAL A 39 10.69 -1.35 -15.00
C VAL A 39 9.87 -1.25 -13.72
N GLY A 40 8.75 -0.53 -13.80
CA GLY A 40 7.77 -0.39 -12.73
C GLY A 40 6.92 -1.65 -12.55
N ALA A 41 6.22 -1.75 -11.42
CA ALA A 41 5.31 -2.88 -11.15
C ALA A 41 4.08 -2.85 -12.06
N ASP A 42 3.73 -1.66 -12.55
CA ASP A 42 2.72 -1.33 -13.57
C ASP A 42 3.20 -1.63 -15.00
N GLY A 43 4.38 -2.21 -15.17
CA GLY A 43 4.97 -2.46 -16.49
C GLY A 43 5.50 -1.19 -17.18
N TYR A 44 5.54 -0.04 -16.50
CA TYR A 44 6.15 1.16 -17.07
C TYR A 44 7.65 0.94 -17.27
N VAL A 45 8.14 1.32 -18.45
CA VAL A 45 9.53 1.14 -18.85
C VAL A 45 10.17 2.50 -19.05
N ALA A 46 11.15 2.88 -18.22
CA ALA A 46 11.71 4.23 -18.27
C ALA A 46 12.38 4.53 -19.62
N PRO A 47 12.20 5.73 -20.19
CA PRO A 47 12.87 6.15 -21.42
C PRO A 47 14.39 6.01 -21.33
N ILE A 48 15.04 5.72 -22.46
CA ILE A 48 16.49 5.50 -22.52
C ILE A 48 17.27 6.68 -21.92
N GLY A 49 16.86 7.92 -22.20
CA GLY A 49 17.50 9.12 -21.66
C GLY A 49 17.51 9.14 -20.12
N GLU A 50 16.41 8.75 -19.48
CA GLU A 50 16.33 8.68 -18.02
C GLU A 50 17.28 7.63 -17.45
N ARG A 51 17.33 6.45 -18.09
CA ARG A 51 18.25 5.38 -17.68
C ARG A 51 19.70 5.84 -17.75
N MET A 52 20.06 6.52 -18.83
CA MET A 52 21.40 7.04 -19.03
C MET A 52 21.77 8.06 -17.95
N VAL A 53 20.86 8.99 -17.61
CA VAL A 53 21.09 9.97 -16.54
C VAL A 53 21.22 9.30 -15.17
N ALA A 54 20.36 8.33 -14.86
CA ALA A 54 20.43 7.57 -13.61
C ALA A 54 21.75 6.80 -13.48
N LEU A 55 22.15 6.05 -14.51
CA LEU A 55 23.40 5.31 -14.54
C LEU A 55 24.62 6.25 -14.49
N ALA A 56 24.57 7.37 -15.22
CA ALA A 56 25.62 8.39 -15.17
C ALA A 56 25.77 9.00 -13.78
N GLY A 57 24.68 9.28 -13.07
CA GLY A 57 24.72 9.77 -11.70
C GLY A 57 25.41 8.79 -10.74
N VAL A 58 25.11 7.50 -10.85
CA VAL A 58 25.78 6.44 -10.08
C VAL A 58 27.26 6.33 -10.44
N ALA A 59 27.59 6.33 -11.74
CA ALA A 59 28.97 6.24 -12.21
C ALA A 59 29.82 7.45 -11.77
N LEU A 60 29.30 8.67 -11.89
CA LEU A 60 29.97 9.89 -11.44
C LEU A 60 30.19 9.87 -9.92
N SER A 61 29.21 9.39 -9.16
CA SER A 61 29.35 9.21 -7.71
C SER A 61 30.44 8.18 -7.37
N LEU A 62 30.52 7.09 -8.14
CA LEU A 62 31.52 6.05 -7.94
C LEU A 62 32.95 6.54 -8.26
N ILE A 63 33.09 7.38 -9.30
CA ILE A 63 34.35 8.01 -9.67
C ILE A 63 34.78 9.07 -8.65
N GLY A 64 33.83 9.84 -8.11
CA GLY A 64 34.11 10.84 -7.07
C GLY A 64 34.51 10.23 -5.72
N LEU A 65 34.04 9.01 -5.43
CA LEU A 65 34.29 8.30 -4.17
C LEU A 65 35.79 8.16 -3.82
N PRO A 66 36.68 7.57 -4.67
CA PRO A 66 38.10 7.43 -4.33
C PRO A 66 38.81 8.77 -4.13
N ILE A 67 38.43 9.80 -4.90
CA ILE A 67 39.01 11.15 -4.79
C ILE A 67 38.63 11.77 -3.43
N GLY A 68 37.35 11.67 -3.06
CA GLY A 68 36.85 12.17 -1.79
C GLY A 68 37.42 11.41 -0.59
N LEU A 69 37.51 10.08 -0.68
CA LEU A 69 38.09 9.24 0.37
C LEU A 69 39.58 9.51 0.58
N TYR A 70 40.32 9.73 -0.50
CA TYR A 70 41.72 10.15 -0.43
C TYR A 70 41.85 11.47 0.33
N HIS A 71 41.01 12.46 0.02
CA HIS A 71 41.04 13.75 0.72
C HIS A 71 40.60 13.62 2.20
N PHE A 72 39.57 12.82 2.46
CA PHE A 72 39.15 12.47 3.81
C PHE A 72 40.31 11.89 4.64
N TRP A 73 41.03 10.92 4.09
CA TRP A 73 42.14 10.25 4.77
C TRP A 73 43.23 11.23 5.21
N HIS A 74 43.52 12.23 4.39
CA HIS A 74 44.56 13.21 4.68
C HIS A 74 44.13 14.33 5.63
N LYS A 75 42.86 14.74 5.62
CA LYS A 75 42.41 15.95 6.33
C LYS A 75 41.47 15.68 7.50
N PHE A 76 40.71 14.59 7.48
CA PHE A 76 39.60 14.33 8.40
C PHE A 76 39.69 12.99 9.14
N CYS A 77 40.77 12.23 8.98
CA CYS A 77 40.97 10.93 9.64
C CYS A 77 41.00 10.97 11.18
N HIS A 78 41.13 12.15 11.79
CA HIS A 78 41.10 12.33 13.23
C HIS A 78 39.67 12.48 13.78
N SER A 79 38.67 12.70 12.93
CA SER A 79 37.28 12.93 13.34
C SER A 79 36.46 11.65 13.25
N ALA A 80 35.96 11.17 14.39
CA ALA A 80 35.06 10.02 14.45
C ALA A 80 33.77 10.23 13.62
N ALA A 81 33.25 11.45 13.58
CA ALA A 81 32.07 11.78 12.78
C ALA A 81 32.35 11.67 11.27
N ALA A 82 33.54 12.12 10.83
CA ALA A 82 33.93 12.01 9.42
C ALA A 82 34.15 10.54 9.01
N TRP A 83 34.66 9.70 9.92
CA TRP A 83 34.74 8.25 9.72
C TRP A 83 33.37 7.61 9.52
N LEU A 84 32.38 7.98 10.32
CA LEU A 84 31.00 7.48 10.17
C LEU A 84 30.42 7.84 8.79
N LEU A 85 30.64 9.08 8.32
CA LEU A 85 30.19 9.52 7.00
C LEU A 85 30.95 8.82 5.86
N ALA A 86 32.27 8.66 5.98
CA ALA A 86 33.08 7.93 5.01
C ALA A 86 32.66 6.45 4.91
N PHE A 87 32.39 5.81 6.05
CA PHE A 87 31.84 4.45 6.09
C PHE A 87 30.46 4.39 5.44
N GLY A 88 29.60 5.39 5.71
CA GLY A 88 28.31 5.54 5.05
C GLY A 88 28.43 5.65 3.53
N ALA A 89 29.40 6.40 3.02
CA ALA A 89 29.66 6.52 1.58
C ALA A 89 29.99 5.18 0.92
N VAL A 90 30.85 4.36 1.55
CA VAL A 90 31.19 3.02 1.06
C VAL A 90 29.97 2.09 1.15
N SER A 91 29.25 2.17 2.26
CA SER A 91 28.04 1.37 2.51
C SER A 91 26.93 1.67 1.51
N TYR A 92 26.82 2.91 1.01
CA TYR A 92 25.88 3.26 -0.05
C TYR A 92 26.04 2.37 -1.29
N PHE A 93 27.27 2.18 -1.77
CA PHE A 93 27.54 1.33 -2.93
C PHE A 93 27.36 -0.16 -2.60
N ALA A 94 27.72 -0.58 -1.38
CA ALA A 94 27.46 -1.95 -0.93
C ALA A 94 25.96 -2.29 -0.88
N MET A 95 25.08 -1.30 -0.74
CA MET A 95 23.63 -1.49 -0.73
C MET A 95 22.99 -1.49 -2.13
N LEU A 96 23.68 -1.01 -3.18
CA LEU A 96 23.11 -0.98 -4.53
C LEU A 96 22.74 -2.38 -5.07
N PRO A 97 23.51 -3.45 -4.84
CA PRO A 97 23.11 -4.80 -5.25
C PRO A 97 21.76 -5.26 -4.67
N LEU A 98 21.40 -4.82 -3.45
CA LEU A 98 20.11 -5.15 -2.85
C LEU A 98 18.93 -4.63 -3.67
N ARG A 99 19.15 -3.61 -4.50
CA ARG A 99 18.12 -3.08 -5.41
C ARG A 99 17.81 -4.01 -6.58
N LEU A 100 18.64 -5.02 -6.83
CA LEU A 100 18.41 -6.01 -7.88
C LEU A 100 17.47 -7.14 -7.42
N SER A 101 17.29 -7.29 -6.11
CA SER A 101 16.38 -8.25 -5.48
C SER A 101 15.02 -7.63 -5.24
N SER A 102 13.94 -8.34 -5.57
CA SER A 102 12.57 -7.93 -5.20
C SER A 102 12.37 -7.96 -3.68
N ALA A 103 12.89 -8.98 -3.00
CA ALA A 103 12.78 -9.16 -1.55
C ALA A 103 13.59 -8.12 -0.75
N SER A 104 14.70 -7.64 -1.31
CA SER A 104 15.64 -6.76 -0.60
C SER A 104 15.60 -5.30 -1.05
N TRP A 105 14.88 -5.00 -2.14
CA TRP A 105 14.78 -3.66 -2.70
C TRP A 105 14.30 -2.64 -1.67
N GLU A 106 13.27 -2.98 -0.88
CA GLU A 106 12.68 -2.06 0.09
C GLU A 106 13.70 -1.65 1.17
N THR A 107 14.45 -2.62 1.70
CA THR A 107 15.54 -2.39 2.65
C THR A 107 16.64 -1.55 2.03
N GLY A 108 17.08 -1.89 0.82
CA GLY A 108 18.12 -1.15 0.10
C GLY A 108 17.71 0.30 -0.15
N ASN A 109 16.46 0.54 -0.56
CA ASN A 109 15.95 1.88 -0.83
C ASN A 109 15.84 2.72 0.46
N ARG A 110 15.28 2.15 1.54
CA ARG A 110 15.16 2.83 2.85
C ARG A 110 16.53 3.14 3.46
N ALA A 111 17.46 2.19 3.43
CA ALA A 111 18.81 2.36 3.97
C ALA A 111 19.63 3.39 3.17
N SER A 112 19.43 3.44 1.85
CA SER A 112 20.20 4.32 0.97
C SER A 112 20.04 5.80 1.31
N VAL A 113 18.90 6.24 1.87
CA VAL A 113 18.69 7.63 2.30
C VAL A 113 19.71 8.05 3.37
N TYR A 114 19.98 7.17 4.34
CA TYR A 114 20.92 7.44 5.42
C TYR A 114 22.37 7.40 4.94
N PHE A 115 22.71 6.43 4.09
CA PHE A 115 24.06 6.30 3.55
C PHE A 115 24.39 7.36 2.51
N TYR A 116 23.39 7.90 1.82
CA TYR A 116 23.56 8.97 0.84
C TYR A 116 24.14 10.23 1.48
N LEU A 117 23.83 10.51 2.76
CA LEU A 117 24.44 11.64 3.48
C LEU A 117 25.97 11.49 3.57
N GLY A 118 26.44 10.27 3.87
CA GLY A 118 27.87 9.95 3.87
C GLY A 118 28.50 10.11 2.49
N LEU A 119 27.82 9.61 1.46
CA LEU A 119 28.26 9.78 0.07
C LEU A 119 28.35 11.27 -0.31
N ALA A 120 27.33 12.07 -0.01
CA ALA A 120 27.29 13.50 -0.31
C ALA A 120 28.46 14.25 0.35
N PHE A 121 28.79 13.91 1.60
CA PHE A 121 29.96 14.45 2.29
C PHE A 121 31.26 14.14 1.55
N VAL A 122 31.49 12.86 1.19
CA VAL A 122 32.70 12.44 0.47
C VAL A 122 32.79 13.08 -0.91
N LEU A 123 31.67 13.19 -1.63
CA LEU A 123 31.61 13.88 -2.92
C LEU A 123 31.88 15.38 -2.80
N ALA A 124 31.44 16.03 -1.71
CA ALA A 124 31.76 17.43 -1.45
C ALA A 124 33.27 17.62 -1.23
N LEU A 125 33.95 16.70 -0.54
CA LEU A 125 35.42 16.73 -0.42
C LEU A 125 36.13 16.53 -1.76
N ALA A 126 35.60 15.63 -2.60
CA ALA A 126 36.11 15.43 -3.95
C ALA A 126 35.95 16.72 -4.79
N ALA A 127 34.78 17.36 -4.68
CA ALA A 127 34.48 18.59 -5.38
C ALA A 127 35.38 19.75 -4.94
N ASP A 128 35.58 19.95 -3.63
CA ASP A 128 36.49 20.97 -3.07
C ASP A 128 37.92 20.80 -3.62
N ARG A 129 38.42 19.56 -3.62
CA ARG A 129 39.75 19.24 -4.13
C ARG A 129 39.89 19.56 -5.63
N LEU A 130 38.94 19.10 -6.44
CA LEU A 130 38.94 19.27 -7.89
C LEU A 130 38.73 20.75 -8.28
N TRP A 131 37.90 21.47 -7.53
CA TRP A 131 37.67 22.90 -7.72
C TRP A 131 38.95 23.69 -7.45
N ALA A 132 39.62 23.42 -6.32
CA ALA A 132 40.88 24.07 -5.98
C ALA A 132 41.99 23.80 -7.01
N ASP A 133 42.10 22.57 -7.53
CA ASP A 133 43.05 22.26 -8.61
C ASP A 133 42.71 22.95 -9.93
N SER A 134 41.43 22.97 -10.31
CA SER A 134 40.95 23.63 -11.53
C SER A 134 41.29 25.13 -11.50
N GLN A 135 41.09 25.81 -10.37
CA GLN A 135 41.44 27.23 -10.23
C GLN A 135 42.95 27.49 -10.34
N ARG A 136 43.80 26.58 -9.84
CA ARG A 136 45.27 26.70 -9.92
C ARG A 136 45.82 26.50 -11.33
N VAL A 137 45.21 25.61 -12.12
CA VAL A 137 45.64 25.32 -13.50
C VAL A 137 45.09 26.35 -14.49
N MET A 138 43.82 26.78 -14.33
CA MET A 138 43.16 27.67 -15.30
C MET A 138 43.51 29.15 -15.16
N THR A 139 44.02 29.62 -14.01
CA THR A 139 44.56 30.98 -13.86
C THR A 139 45.71 31.29 -14.82
N LYS A 140 46.27 30.27 -15.49
CA LYS A 140 47.43 30.41 -16.38
C LYS A 140 47.08 30.56 -17.87
N TYR A 141 45.88 30.20 -18.35
CA TYR A 141 45.64 30.13 -19.81
C TYR A 141 44.26 30.56 -20.38
N VAL A 142 43.13 30.60 -19.66
CA VAL A 142 41.81 31.03 -20.23
C VAL A 142 40.86 31.55 -19.13
N THR A 143 39.92 32.44 -19.48
CA THR A 143 38.83 32.99 -18.64
C THR A 143 38.19 31.92 -17.71
N PRO A 144 38.55 31.92 -16.40
CA PRO A 144 38.53 30.70 -15.57
C PRO A 144 37.21 30.43 -14.83
N MET A 145 36.23 31.34 -14.90
CA MET A 145 35.07 31.28 -14.00
C MET A 145 33.84 30.57 -14.61
N PHE A 146 33.69 30.63 -15.94
CA PHE A 146 32.49 30.07 -16.59
C PHE A 146 32.63 28.57 -16.93
N GLY A 147 33.80 28.11 -17.39
CA GLY A 147 33.97 26.72 -17.83
C GLY A 147 33.95 25.68 -16.71
N SER A 148 34.66 25.94 -15.60
CA SER A 148 34.68 25.06 -14.43
C SER A 148 33.35 25.05 -13.70
N GLY A 149 32.75 26.24 -13.47
CA GLY A 149 31.43 26.37 -12.86
C GLY A 149 30.34 25.59 -13.59
N ILE A 150 30.28 25.70 -14.92
CA ILE A 150 29.29 24.98 -15.73
C ILE A 150 29.52 23.46 -15.64
N ALA A 151 30.76 22.98 -15.72
CA ALA A 151 31.05 21.55 -15.62
C ALA A 151 30.62 20.96 -14.26
N PHE A 152 30.90 21.66 -13.16
CA PHE A 152 30.46 21.24 -11.82
C PHE A 152 28.94 21.26 -11.69
N ALA A 153 28.28 22.30 -12.22
CA ALA A 153 26.83 22.39 -12.23
C ALA A 153 26.18 21.24 -13.02
N LEU A 154 26.74 20.87 -14.18
CA LEU A 154 26.28 19.73 -14.98
C LEU A 154 26.46 18.40 -14.24
N ILE A 155 27.63 18.15 -13.64
CA ILE A 155 27.88 16.93 -12.86
C ILE A 155 26.90 16.84 -11.68
N PHE A 156 26.72 17.94 -10.94
CA PHE A 156 25.78 17.99 -9.82
C PHE A 156 24.35 17.74 -10.29
N THR A 157 23.95 18.34 -11.41
CA THR A 157 22.62 18.13 -12.00
C THR A 157 22.41 16.68 -12.39
N ILE A 158 23.39 16.02 -13.01
CA ILE A 158 23.31 14.60 -13.38
C ILE A 158 23.22 13.70 -12.15
N ILE A 159 24.02 13.94 -11.11
CA ILE A 159 23.97 13.18 -9.86
C ILE A 159 22.61 13.35 -9.18
N PHE A 160 22.11 14.59 -9.09
CA PHE A 160 20.83 14.91 -8.47
C PHE A 160 19.66 14.31 -9.25
N ALA A 161 19.56 14.60 -10.55
CA ALA A 161 18.51 14.08 -11.41
C ALA A 161 18.56 12.55 -11.49
N GLY A 162 19.76 11.97 -11.57
CA GLY A 162 19.95 10.53 -11.56
C GLY A 162 19.46 9.89 -10.27
N GLY A 163 19.71 10.53 -9.11
CA GLY A 163 19.16 10.11 -7.82
C GLY A 163 17.63 10.14 -7.77
N VAL A 164 17.02 11.22 -8.26
CA VAL A 164 15.55 11.35 -8.33
C VAL A 164 14.94 10.29 -9.26
N ILE A 165 15.50 10.10 -10.45
CA ILE A 165 15.03 9.13 -11.45
C ILE A 165 15.15 7.70 -10.93
N ALA A 166 16.27 7.36 -10.27
CA ALA A 166 16.52 6.02 -9.74
C ALA A 166 15.77 5.74 -8.41
N GLY A 167 15.37 6.78 -7.69
CA GLY A 167 14.77 6.66 -6.36
C GLY A 167 13.24 6.65 -6.34
N ARG A 168 12.58 7.22 -7.35
CA ARG A 168 11.11 7.37 -7.39
C ARG A 168 10.52 6.79 -8.67
N GLN A 169 9.32 6.20 -8.53
CA GLN A 169 8.47 5.89 -9.67
C GLN A 169 8.22 7.17 -10.50
N PRO A 170 8.13 7.08 -11.84
CA PRO A 170 7.95 8.24 -12.71
C PRO A 170 6.79 9.13 -12.30
N GLN A 171 5.66 8.53 -11.96
CA GLN A 171 4.45 9.23 -11.52
C GLN A 171 4.63 9.98 -10.20
N LEU A 172 5.59 9.61 -9.35
CA LEU A 172 5.81 10.23 -8.04
C LEU A 172 6.98 11.23 -8.00
N ARG A 173 7.56 11.54 -9.18
CA ARG A 173 8.64 12.53 -9.29
C ARG A 173 8.12 13.96 -9.22
N LEU A 174 6.89 14.18 -9.68
CA LEU A 174 6.18 15.44 -9.55
C LEU A 174 5.13 15.35 -8.45
N ALA A 175 4.83 16.48 -7.82
CA ALA A 175 3.77 16.57 -6.83
C ALA A 175 2.45 16.07 -7.45
N GLN A 176 1.81 15.13 -6.77
CA GLN A 176 0.52 14.60 -7.18
C GLN A 176 -0.60 15.35 -6.45
N PRO A 177 -1.76 15.57 -7.10
CA PRO A 177 -2.89 16.25 -6.48
C PRO A 177 -3.46 15.38 -5.36
N PHE A 178 -3.46 15.93 -4.15
CA PHE A 178 -4.11 15.33 -2.97
C PHE A 178 -5.40 16.07 -2.59
N VAL A 179 -5.49 17.35 -2.98
CA VAL A 179 -6.66 18.21 -2.84
C VAL A 179 -6.83 18.96 -4.16
N ILE A 180 -8.06 19.08 -4.63
CA ILE A 180 -8.44 19.84 -5.82
C ILE A 180 -9.24 21.07 -5.36
N ASP A 181 -8.82 22.25 -5.81
CA ASP A 181 -9.59 23.48 -5.64
C ASP A 181 -10.67 23.55 -6.73
N ALA A 182 -11.93 23.53 -6.32
CA ALA A 182 -13.11 23.63 -7.17
C ALA A 182 -13.86 24.95 -6.92
N GLY A 183 -13.12 26.06 -6.74
CA GLY A 183 -13.66 27.40 -6.58
C GLY A 183 -13.88 27.74 -5.11
N GLU A 184 -15.09 27.51 -4.59
CA GLU A 184 -15.41 27.77 -3.17
C GLU A 184 -15.22 26.53 -2.28
N THR A 185 -14.93 25.37 -2.88
CA THR A 185 -14.76 24.10 -2.15
C THR A 185 -13.43 23.45 -2.49
N LEU A 186 -12.83 22.85 -1.46
CA LEU A 186 -11.69 21.96 -1.59
C LEU A 186 -12.20 20.53 -1.61
N ILE A 187 -11.86 19.79 -2.66
CA ILE A 187 -12.21 18.38 -2.82
C ILE A 187 -11.00 17.55 -2.41
N GLU A 188 -11.15 16.78 -1.34
CA GLU A 188 -10.15 15.83 -0.88
C GLU A 188 -10.32 14.48 -1.59
N THR A 189 -9.27 13.66 -1.56
CA THR A 189 -9.31 12.30 -2.10
C THR A 189 -10.33 11.44 -1.36
N GLN A 190 -10.99 10.51 -2.07
CA GLN A 190 -12.09 9.71 -1.53
C GLN A 190 -11.73 8.92 -0.26
N GLY A 191 -10.51 8.37 -0.18
CA GLY A 191 -10.05 7.66 1.02
C GLY A 191 -9.96 8.54 2.27
N VAL A 192 -9.63 9.83 2.12
CA VAL A 192 -9.62 10.80 3.24
C VAL A 192 -11.04 11.07 3.70
N SER A 193 -11.95 11.32 2.76
CA SER A 193 -13.38 11.53 3.06
C SER A 193 -14.00 10.31 3.73
N ALA A 194 -13.68 9.09 3.27
CA ALA A 194 -14.15 7.84 3.85
C ALA A 194 -13.62 7.64 5.28
N ALA A 195 -12.35 7.91 5.53
CA ALA A 195 -11.77 7.82 6.87
C ALA A 195 -12.38 8.85 7.83
N ARG A 196 -12.55 10.11 7.39
CA ARG A 196 -13.21 11.13 8.21
C ARG A 196 -14.64 10.75 8.54
N TRP A 197 -15.41 10.28 7.56
CA TRP A 197 -16.77 9.80 7.80
C TRP A 197 -16.82 8.65 8.80
N MET A 198 -15.89 7.69 8.69
CA MET A 198 -15.78 6.56 9.61
C MET A 198 -15.56 7.05 11.05
N GLN A 199 -14.64 8.00 11.25
CA GLN A 199 -14.39 8.62 12.56
C GLN A 199 -15.63 9.32 13.12
N GLU A 200 -16.33 10.08 12.28
CA GLU A 200 -17.46 10.93 12.70
C GLU A 200 -18.74 10.12 12.94
N THR A 201 -18.95 9.05 12.18
CA THR A 201 -20.22 8.29 12.16
C THR A 201 -20.13 7.00 12.96
N VAL A 202 -19.05 6.23 12.80
CA VAL A 202 -18.88 4.93 13.45
C VAL A 202 -18.13 5.07 14.77
N GLY A 203 -17.09 5.91 14.79
CA GLY A 203 -16.24 6.12 15.96
C GLY A 203 -14.91 5.37 15.86
N ALA A 204 -14.08 5.45 16.90
CA ALA A 204 -12.73 4.89 16.93
C ALA A 204 -12.67 3.46 17.50
N ASN A 205 -11.55 2.77 17.27
CA ASN A 205 -11.22 1.44 17.81
C ASN A 205 -12.05 0.26 17.28
N HIS A 206 -12.48 0.30 16.02
CA HIS A 206 -13.03 -0.87 15.35
C HIS A 206 -11.95 -1.65 14.60
N THR A 207 -12.19 -2.94 14.44
CA THR A 207 -11.28 -3.83 13.71
C THR A 207 -11.65 -3.89 12.24
N ILE A 208 -10.70 -3.51 11.37
CA ILE A 208 -10.95 -3.39 9.94
C ILE A 208 -10.00 -4.23 9.09
N VAL A 209 -10.41 -4.52 7.86
CA VAL A 209 -9.54 -5.06 6.80
C VAL A 209 -9.57 -4.11 5.61
N SER A 210 -8.39 -3.77 5.08
CA SER A 210 -8.30 -2.80 3.99
C SER A 210 -7.05 -2.97 3.13
N ASP A 211 -7.10 -2.37 1.94
CA ASP A 211 -5.91 -2.16 1.11
C ASP A 211 -4.88 -1.27 1.83
N GLU A 212 -3.69 -1.21 1.24
CA GLU A 212 -2.51 -0.58 1.83
C GLU A 212 -2.70 0.92 2.11
N VAL A 213 -3.45 1.65 1.27
CA VAL A 213 -3.68 3.08 1.40
C VAL A 213 -4.82 3.36 2.37
N ASN A 214 -5.99 2.78 2.14
CA ASN A 214 -7.16 3.07 2.97
C ASN A 214 -6.98 2.56 4.39
N GLY A 215 -6.31 1.42 4.60
CA GLY A 215 -5.98 0.97 5.94
C GLY A 215 -5.10 1.95 6.73
N ARG A 216 -4.18 2.66 6.07
CA ARG A 216 -3.36 3.70 6.71
C ARG A 216 -4.13 4.99 6.95
N LEU A 217 -5.02 5.37 6.05
CA LEU A 217 -5.91 6.51 6.24
C LEU A 217 -6.87 6.26 7.40
N MET A 218 -7.46 5.06 7.48
CA MET A 218 -8.31 4.65 8.59
C MET A 218 -7.55 4.61 9.92
N LEU A 219 -6.31 4.13 9.94
CA LEU A 219 -5.47 4.19 11.14
C LEU A 219 -5.17 5.64 11.55
N ALA A 220 -4.77 6.48 10.60
CA ALA A 220 -4.26 7.82 10.89
C ALA A 220 -5.35 8.86 11.16
N GLN A 221 -6.53 8.72 10.54
CA GLN A 221 -7.61 9.70 10.61
C GLN A 221 -8.88 9.19 11.29
N ALA A 222 -9.08 7.86 11.28
CA ALA A 222 -10.25 7.24 11.88
C ALA A 222 -9.93 6.39 13.11
N GLU A 223 -8.68 6.38 13.58
CA GLU A 223 -8.25 5.66 14.78
C GLU A 223 -8.70 4.18 14.80
N GLN A 224 -8.72 3.54 13.62
CA GLN A 224 -9.12 2.14 13.48
C GLN A 224 -7.94 1.19 13.64
N ALA A 225 -8.20 0.01 14.20
CA ALA A 225 -7.24 -1.08 14.23
C ALA A 225 -7.39 -1.92 12.96
N GLY A 226 -6.41 -1.88 12.06
CA GLY A 226 -6.54 -2.50 10.74
C GLY A 226 -5.58 -3.65 10.46
N TYR A 227 -6.10 -4.72 9.87
CA TYR A 227 -5.34 -5.68 9.08
C TYR A 227 -5.20 -5.14 7.65
N VAL A 228 -3.99 -4.69 7.30
CA VAL A 228 -3.77 -3.82 6.15
C VAL A 228 -2.75 -4.41 5.16
N GLY A 229 -3.04 -4.25 3.87
CA GLY A 229 -2.07 -4.43 2.79
C GLY A 229 -1.43 -5.82 2.78
N ARG A 230 -0.14 -5.90 3.10
CA ARG A 230 0.65 -7.15 3.07
C ARG A 230 0.46 -8.08 4.28
N PHE A 231 -0.44 -7.75 5.21
CA PHE A 231 -0.76 -8.68 6.28
C PHE A 231 -1.34 -9.99 5.69
N PRO A 232 -0.95 -11.18 6.20
CA PRO A 232 -1.41 -12.46 5.65
C PRO A 232 -2.93 -12.49 5.52
N TYR A 233 -3.47 -13.08 4.45
CA TYR A 233 -4.91 -13.20 4.18
C TYR A 233 -5.68 -11.92 3.81
N VAL A 234 -5.14 -10.72 4.04
CA VAL A 234 -5.82 -9.47 3.65
C VAL A 234 -6.07 -9.42 2.15
N ARG A 235 -5.06 -9.78 1.35
CA ARG A 235 -5.20 -9.83 -0.11
C ARG A 235 -6.24 -10.85 -0.54
N GLU A 236 -6.26 -12.02 0.08
CA GLU A 236 -7.23 -13.07 -0.21
C GLU A 236 -8.65 -12.59 0.15
N ILE A 237 -8.85 -12.06 1.35
CA ILE A 237 -10.14 -11.54 1.83
C ILE A 237 -10.64 -10.40 0.94
N LEU A 238 -9.78 -9.54 0.41
CA LEU A 238 -10.21 -8.39 -0.40
C LEU A 238 -10.22 -8.66 -1.90
N ARG A 239 -9.41 -9.60 -2.42
CA ARG A 239 -9.17 -9.77 -3.86
C ARG A 239 -9.66 -11.08 -4.50
N THR A 240 -10.17 -12.04 -3.74
CA THR A 240 -10.85 -13.21 -4.34
C THR A 240 -12.30 -12.86 -4.70
N PRO A 241 -12.93 -13.51 -5.70
CA PRO A 241 -14.32 -13.24 -6.09
C PRO A 241 -15.39 -13.86 -5.18
N SER A 242 -14.98 -14.69 -4.22
CA SER A 242 -15.87 -15.34 -3.24
C SER A 242 -15.15 -15.50 -1.90
N PHE A 243 -15.94 -15.71 -0.84
CA PHE A 243 -15.44 -16.11 0.46
C PHE A 243 -15.15 -17.60 0.47
N THR A 244 -14.05 -17.98 1.13
CA THR A 244 -13.71 -19.37 1.42
C THR A 244 -13.85 -19.62 2.92
N PRO A 245 -14.04 -20.88 3.35
CA PRO A 245 -14.10 -21.19 4.79
C PRO A 245 -12.86 -20.74 5.56
N LEU A 246 -11.69 -20.80 4.92
CA LEU A 246 -10.45 -20.30 5.51
C LEU A 246 -10.50 -18.78 5.74
N GLN A 247 -10.98 -18.01 4.76
CA GLN A 247 -11.10 -16.56 4.89
C GLN A 247 -12.09 -16.18 5.99
N LEU A 248 -13.22 -16.87 6.09
CA LEU A 248 -14.22 -16.62 7.13
C LEU A 248 -13.69 -16.97 8.53
N GLY A 249 -12.94 -18.07 8.65
CA GLY A 249 -12.24 -18.41 9.90
C GLY A 249 -11.21 -17.35 10.30
N VAL A 250 -10.48 -16.77 9.33
CA VAL A 250 -9.54 -15.68 9.58
C VAL A 250 -10.28 -14.40 10.00
N MET A 251 -11.35 -14.03 9.31
CA MET A 251 -12.18 -12.86 9.69
C MET A 251 -12.74 -13.01 11.10
N GLN A 252 -13.11 -14.22 11.50
CA GLN A 252 -13.52 -14.55 12.87
C GLN A 252 -12.38 -14.43 13.88
N GLU A 253 -11.21 -15.01 13.59
CA GLU A 253 -10.04 -14.94 14.45
C GLU A 253 -9.62 -13.48 14.72
N TRP A 254 -9.81 -12.64 13.72
CA TRP A 254 -9.49 -11.21 13.76
C TRP A 254 -10.59 -10.35 14.37
N ASP A 255 -11.75 -10.90 14.72
CA ASP A 255 -12.91 -10.13 15.19
C ASP A 255 -13.24 -8.95 14.25
N LEU A 256 -13.27 -9.26 12.95
CA LEU A 256 -13.40 -8.24 11.91
C LEU A 256 -14.79 -7.60 11.94
N GLU A 257 -14.84 -6.27 12.06
CA GLU A 257 -16.10 -5.50 12.07
C GLU A 257 -16.38 -4.84 10.71
N TYR A 258 -15.34 -4.31 10.06
CA TYR A 258 -15.50 -3.60 8.78
C TYR A 258 -14.50 -4.03 7.70
N ALA A 259 -14.97 -4.08 6.46
CA ALA A 259 -14.13 -4.22 5.28
C ALA A 259 -14.15 -2.92 4.47
N VAL A 260 -12.99 -2.30 4.30
CA VAL A 260 -12.81 -1.06 3.53
C VAL A 260 -12.16 -1.43 2.20
N VAL A 261 -12.94 -1.34 1.13
CA VAL A 261 -12.58 -1.81 -0.21
C VAL A 261 -12.45 -0.62 -1.16
N ASP A 262 -11.25 -0.37 -1.65
CA ASP A 262 -11.03 0.48 -2.82
C ASP A 262 -11.10 -0.35 -4.10
N ARG A 263 -11.93 0.11 -5.03
CA ARG A 263 -12.12 -0.55 -6.33
C ARG A 263 -10.91 -0.37 -7.25
N ARG A 264 -10.01 0.57 -6.96
CA ARG A 264 -8.82 0.84 -7.77
C ARG A 264 -7.65 -0.04 -7.34
N GLU A 265 -6.97 -0.64 -8.30
CA GLU A 265 -5.78 -1.46 -8.04
C GLU A 265 -4.64 -0.65 -7.42
N ILE A 266 -4.55 0.64 -7.74
CA ILE A 266 -3.52 1.56 -7.24
C ILE A 266 -3.57 1.77 -5.72
N ALA A 267 -4.70 1.50 -5.06
CA ALA A 267 -4.85 1.61 -3.61
C ALA A 267 -3.93 0.64 -2.84
N TRP A 268 -3.45 -0.42 -3.51
CA TRP A 268 -2.45 -1.33 -2.95
C TRP A 268 -1.01 -0.80 -3.02
N ASP A 269 -0.77 0.34 -3.69
CA ASP A 269 0.52 1.02 -3.73
C ASP A 269 0.60 2.09 -2.63
N ASN A 270 1.39 1.82 -1.57
CA ASN A 270 1.62 2.73 -0.44
C ASN A 270 2.35 4.04 -0.78
N SER A 271 2.63 4.31 -2.04
CA SER A 271 3.30 5.52 -2.49
C SER A 271 2.42 6.32 -3.44
N ALA A 272 1.57 5.66 -4.25
CA ALA A 272 0.77 6.32 -5.28
C ALA A 272 -0.73 6.36 -5.01
N GLY A 273 -1.31 5.39 -4.30
CA GLY A 273 -2.78 5.25 -4.23
C GLY A 273 -3.52 6.32 -3.40
N TYR A 274 -2.79 7.22 -2.72
CA TYR A 274 -3.40 8.32 -1.94
C TYR A 274 -3.92 9.46 -2.80
N PHE A 275 -3.48 9.57 -4.06
CA PHE A 275 -3.72 10.75 -4.88
C PHE A 275 -4.93 10.55 -5.80
N PHE A 276 -5.43 11.64 -6.36
CA PHE A 276 -6.43 11.55 -7.44
C PHE A 276 -5.84 10.84 -8.65
N ASP A 277 -6.68 10.04 -9.31
CA ASP A 277 -6.30 9.40 -10.56
C ASP A 277 -6.04 10.42 -11.67
N ARG A 278 -5.09 10.07 -12.53
CA ARG A 278 -4.79 10.88 -13.71
C ARG A 278 -5.86 10.63 -14.76
N VAL A 279 -6.21 11.70 -15.47
CA VAL A 279 -6.98 11.62 -16.69
C VAL A 279 -6.04 11.65 -17.89
N ASP A 280 -6.35 10.88 -18.92
CA ASP A 280 -5.67 10.95 -20.21
C ASP A 280 -6.08 12.23 -20.98
N ASP A 281 -5.48 12.44 -22.15
CA ASP A 281 -5.76 13.60 -23.02
C ASP A 281 -7.23 13.64 -23.51
N GLN A 282 -8.00 12.56 -23.30
CA GLN A 282 -9.42 12.45 -23.60
C GLN A 282 -10.32 12.60 -22.36
N GLY A 283 -9.74 12.89 -21.19
CA GLY A 283 -10.47 13.03 -19.93
C GLY A 283 -10.88 11.71 -19.29
N LYS A 284 -10.37 10.56 -19.75
CA LYS A 284 -10.66 9.26 -19.14
C LYS A 284 -9.68 8.94 -18.03
N THR A 285 -10.18 8.40 -16.93
CA THR A 285 -9.32 7.91 -15.85
C THR A 285 -8.37 6.84 -16.38
N THR A 286 -7.10 6.93 -16.01
CA THR A 286 -6.10 5.88 -16.25
C THR A 286 -6.10 4.83 -15.14
N ALA A 287 -7.07 4.88 -14.23
CA ALA A 287 -7.16 3.93 -13.13
C ALA A 287 -7.41 2.51 -13.65
N GLU A 288 -6.59 1.57 -13.17
CA GLU A 288 -6.87 0.15 -13.31
C GLU A 288 -7.87 -0.24 -12.21
N TRP A 289 -9.04 -0.70 -12.64
CA TRP A 289 -10.11 -1.13 -11.74
C TRP A 289 -9.99 -2.63 -11.46
N SER A 290 -10.28 -3.00 -10.22
CA SER A 290 -10.42 -4.39 -9.81
C SER A 290 -11.61 -5.03 -10.53
N ASP A 291 -11.57 -6.35 -10.73
CA ASP A 291 -12.68 -7.11 -11.31
C ASP A 291 -13.98 -6.89 -10.49
N PRO A 292 -15.12 -6.55 -11.10
CA PRO A 292 -16.39 -6.37 -10.40
C PRO A 292 -16.82 -7.55 -9.52
N LEU A 293 -16.45 -8.79 -9.87
CA LEU A 293 -16.75 -9.96 -9.06
C LEU A 293 -16.02 -9.94 -7.71
N VAL A 294 -14.88 -9.27 -7.63
CA VAL A 294 -14.04 -9.18 -6.44
C VAL A 294 -14.68 -8.28 -5.39
N TYR A 295 -14.95 -7.02 -5.72
CA TYR A 295 -15.57 -6.11 -4.75
C TYR A 295 -17.07 -6.38 -4.61
N GLY A 296 -17.74 -6.82 -5.67
CA GLY A 296 -19.16 -7.17 -5.65
C GLY A 296 -19.46 -8.46 -4.87
N LYS A 297 -18.47 -9.18 -4.36
CA LYS A 297 -18.73 -10.33 -3.47
C LYS A 297 -19.35 -9.88 -2.15
N PHE A 298 -18.95 -8.72 -1.63
CA PHE A 298 -19.47 -8.18 -0.37
C PHE A 298 -20.94 -7.79 -0.54
N ASP A 299 -21.28 -7.15 -1.66
CA ASP A 299 -22.68 -6.81 -1.99
C ASP A 299 -23.58 -8.04 -2.13
N ARG A 300 -23.03 -9.14 -2.63
CA ARG A 300 -23.74 -10.43 -2.79
C ARG A 300 -23.88 -11.20 -1.48
N GLN A 301 -23.14 -10.83 -0.43
CA GLN A 301 -23.35 -11.43 0.89
C GLN A 301 -24.53 -10.76 1.59
N PRO A 302 -25.55 -11.52 2.00
CA PRO A 302 -26.74 -10.91 2.57
C PRO A 302 -26.53 -10.47 4.03
N LEU A 303 -25.56 -11.07 4.72
CA LEU A 303 -25.10 -10.71 6.08
C LEU A 303 -24.01 -9.63 6.07
N VAL A 304 -23.89 -8.92 4.96
CA VAL A 304 -22.93 -7.82 4.80
C VAL A 304 -23.70 -6.62 4.32
N SER A 305 -23.58 -5.53 5.08
CA SER A 305 -24.26 -4.28 4.77
C SER A 305 -23.25 -3.26 4.26
N ARG A 306 -23.61 -2.58 3.17
CA ARG A 306 -22.81 -1.49 2.62
C ARG A 306 -23.20 -0.21 3.34
N ILE A 307 -22.33 0.32 4.18
CA ILE A 307 -22.63 1.49 5.03
C ILE A 307 -22.13 2.81 4.44
N MET A 308 -21.17 2.76 3.52
CA MET A 308 -20.65 3.94 2.81
C MET A 308 -20.18 3.57 1.41
N ASP A 309 -20.43 4.43 0.43
CA ASP A 309 -19.90 4.32 -0.95
C ASP A 309 -19.58 5.72 -1.47
N THR A 310 -18.30 6.01 -1.69
CA THR A 310 -17.86 7.27 -2.30
C THR A 310 -17.69 7.16 -3.82
N GLY A 311 -17.91 5.98 -4.39
CA GLY A 311 -17.68 5.63 -5.79
C GLY A 311 -16.46 4.73 -5.97
N GLU A 312 -15.29 5.11 -5.45
CA GLU A 312 -14.06 4.31 -5.48
C GLU A 312 -13.89 3.49 -4.21
N VAL A 313 -14.16 4.09 -3.05
CA VAL A 313 -14.01 3.47 -1.73
C VAL A 313 -15.39 3.09 -1.18
N VAL A 314 -15.51 1.86 -0.72
CA VAL A 314 -16.73 1.30 -0.14
C VAL A 314 -16.40 0.72 1.22
N ILE A 315 -17.23 1.02 2.23
CA ILE A 315 -17.12 0.44 3.56
C ILE A 315 -18.29 -0.52 3.76
N TYR A 316 -17.95 -1.75 4.13
CA TYR A 316 -18.89 -2.81 4.46
C TYR A 316 -18.83 -3.13 5.94
N ASP A 317 -20.00 -3.24 6.56
CA ASP A 317 -20.20 -3.90 7.84
C ASP A 317 -20.27 -5.41 7.60
N VAL A 318 -19.42 -6.16 8.30
CA VAL A 318 -19.31 -7.62 8.19
C VAL A 318 -19.57 -8.34 9.51
N VAL A 319 -20.04 -7.62 10.54
CA VAL A 319 -20.20 -8.15 11.91
C VAL A 319 -21.13 -9.36 11.90
N ASP A 320 -22.31 -9.26 11.27
CA ASP A 320 -23.29 -10.34 11.21
C ASP A 320 -22.74 -11.60 10.51
N LEU A 321 -21.96 -11.41 9.44
CA LEU A 321 -21.29 -12.51 8.73
C LEU A 321 -20.27 -13.22 9.64
N VAL A 322 -19.46 -12.43 10.35
CA VAL A 322 -18.42 -12.95 11.25
C VAL A 322 -19.02 -13.65 12.47
N ASP A 323 -20.09 -13.10 13.05
CA ASP A 323 -20.77 -13.70 14.19
C ASP A 323 -21.45 -15.03 13.84
N ILE A 324 -22.04 -15.14 12.66
CA ILE A 324 -22.61 -16.41 12.19
C ILE A 324 -21.51 -17.44 11.92
N ALA A 325 -20.39 -17.03 11.31
CA ALA A 325 -19.24 -17.91 11.14
C ALA A 325 -18.69 -18.40 12.50
N ARG A 326 -18.68 -17.53 13.52
CA ARG A 326 -18.28 -17.86 14.89
C ARG A 326 -19.20 -18.88 15.55
N ARG A 327 -20.51 -18.67 15.49
CA ARG A 327 -21.51 -19.61 16.03
C ARG A 327 -21.43 -20.97 15.34
N ALA A 328 -21.24 -20.96 14.02
CA ALA A 328 -21.03 -22.16 13.22
C ALA A 328 -19.78 -22.96 13.63
N ALA A 329 -18.67 -22.27 13.93
CA ALA A 329 -17.42 -22.91 14.33
C ALA A 329 -17.46 -23.50 15.76
N ASN A 330 -18.28 -22.92 16.65
CA ASN A 330 -18.34 -23.31 18.06
C ASN A 330 -19.38 -24.40 18.39
N ASP A 331 -20.12 -24.90 17.39
CA ASP A 331 -21.11 -25.97 17.53
C ASP A 331 -22.24 -25.64 18.53
N GLU A 332 -22.89 -24.48 18.34
CA GLU A 332 -24.21 -24.18 18.89
C GLU A 332 -25.27 -24.34 17.78
N ASN A 333 -25.80 -25.55 17.61
CA ASN A 333 -27.04 -25.87 16.88
C ASN A 333 -27.19 -25.46 15.39
N LEU A 334 -26.20 -24.86 14.75
CA LEU A 334 -26.26 -24.46 13.33
C LEU A 334 -25.93 -25.65 12.42
N PRO A 335 -26.85 -26.10 11.53
CA PRO A 335 -26.59 -27.23 10.63
C PRO A 335 -25.38 -26.94 9.72
N ALA A 336 -24.41 -27.86 9.67
CA ALA A 336 -23.22 -27.72 8.82
C ALA A 336 -23.54 -27.45 7.34
N GLU A 337 -24.71 -27.91 6.88
CA GLU A 337 -25.23 -27.63 5.54
C GLU A 337 -25.58 -26.15 5.34
N LEU A 338 -26.21 -25.52 6.35
CA LEU A 338 -26.57 -24.09 6.37
C LEU A 338 -25.31 -23.23 6.34
N VAL A 339 -24.32 -23.61 7.15
CA VAL A 339 -22.99 -22.99 7.18
C VAL A 339 -22.32 -23.11 5.81
N SER A 340 -22.33 -24.29 5.19
CA SER A 340 -21.72 -24.45 3.86
C SER A 340 -22.44 -23.64 2.78
N LYS A 341 -23.77 -23.49 2.85
CA LYS A 341 -24.56 -22.67 1.92
C LYS A 341 -24.30 -21.18 2.10
N LEU A 342 -24.20 -20.71 3.35
CA LEU A 342 -23.77 -19.35 3.69
C LEU A 342 -22.34 -19.07 3.21
N MET A 343 -21.42 -20.01 3.45
CA MET A 343 -20.01 -19.90 3.07
C MET A 343 -19.76 -20.01 1.56
N ALA A 344 -20.62 -20.73 0.82
CA ALA A 344 -20.48 -20.91 -0.63
C ALA A 344 -20.82 -19.66 -1.44
N GLY A 345 -21.37 -18.61 -0.81
CA GLY A 345 -21.79 -17.39 -1.49
C GLY A 345 -22.89 -17.62 -2.53
N ASN A 346 -23.61 -18.74 -2.43
CA ASN A 346 -24.84 -18.97 -3.18
C ASN A 346 -25.97 -18.20 -2.51
N GLU A 347 -26.94 -17.72 -3.30
CA GLU A 347 -28.10 -16.97 -2.84
C GLU A 347 -28.66 -17.56 -1.54
N ILE A 348 -28.63 -16.78 -0.46
CA ILE A 348 -29.36 -17.14 0.76
C ILE A 348 -30.83 -17.16 0.36
N THR A 349 -31.36 -18.37 0.19
CA THR A 349 -32.76 -18.51 -0.16
C THR A 349 -33.62 -18.09 1.03
N PRO A 350 -34.87 -17.64 0.80
CA PRO A 350 -35.78 -17.24 1.88
C PRO A 350 -35.92 -18.30 2.98
N GLU A 351 -35.79 -19.59 2.64
CA GLU A 351 -35.79 -20.69 3.61
C GLU A 351 -34.58 -20.63 4.57
N ILE A 352 -33.39 -20.26 4.08
CA ILE A 352 -32.20 -20.12 4.92
C ILE A 352 -32.37 -18.94 5.88
N VAL A 353 -32.92 -17.81 5.41
CA VAL A 353 -33.20 -16.66 6.27
C VAL A 353 -34.21 -17.03 7.36
N GLN A 354 -35.29 -17.74 7.00
CA GLN A 354 -36.27 -18.22 7.98
C GLN A 354 -35.64 -19.14 9.03
N ASP A 355 -34.78 -20.08 8.62
CA ASP A 355 -34.11 -20.99 9.54
C ASP A 355 -33.15 -20.26 10.46
N LEU A 356 -32.40 -19.28 9.96
CA LEU A 356 -31.53 -18.42 10.77
C LEU A 356 -32.34 -17.60 11.78
N LEU A 357 -33.47 -17.04 11.35
CA LEU A 357 -34.32 -16.23 12.21
C LEU A 357 -34.99 -17.08 13.30
N LYS A 358 -35.50 -18.29 12.97
CA LYS A 358 -36.05 -19.24 13.94
C LYS A 358 -35.03 -19.68 14.98
N GLN A 359 -33.77 -19.80 14.59
CA GLN A 359 -32.66 -20.18 15.48
C GLN A 359 -32.13 -18.99 16.30
N GLY A 360 -32.64 -17.77 16.11
CA GLY A 360 -32.11 -16.56 16.75
C GLY A 360 -30.70 -16.20 16.27
N ALA A 361 -30.30 -16.70 15.10
CA ALA A 361 -28.99 -16.46 14.51
C ALA A 361 -28.87 -15.05 13.90
N ILE A 362 -29.98 -14.52 13.38
CA ILE A 362 -30.12 -13.15 12.88
C ILE A 362 -31.24 -12.43 13.64
N SER A 363 -31.12 -11.11 13.78
CA SER A 363 -32.15 -10.30 14.43
C SER A 363 -33.32 -10.00 13.48
N GLN A 364 -34.48 -9.64 14.02
CA GLN A 364 -35.58 -9.14 13.18
C GLN A 364 -35.22 -7.81 12.49
N GLU A 365 -34.32 -7.03 13.07
CA GLU A 365 -33.82 -5.78 12.48
C GLU A 365 -32.97 -6.05 11.24
N THR A 366 -32.08 -7.05 11.30
CA THR A 366 -31.31 -7.52 10.14
C THR A 366 -32.25 -7.97 9.01
N VAL A 367 -33.32 -8.71 9.33
CA VAL A 367 -34.30 -9.16 8.32
C VAL A 367 -35.08 -7.98 7.72
N GLN A 368 -35.43 -6.98 8.53
CA GLN A 368 -36.03 -5.73 8.05
C GLN A 368 -35.10 -5.03 7.06
N GLU A 369 -33.82 -4.88 7.39
CA GLU A 369 -32.83 -4.23 6.53
C GLU A 369 -32.63 -4.99 5.20
N MET A 370 -32.66 -6.32 5.24
CA MET A 370 -32.61 -7.16 4.03
C MET A 370 -33.84 -6.96 3.13
N ILE A 371 -35.02 -6.75 3.71
CA ILE A 371 -36.25 -6.46 2.97
C ILE A 371 -36.19 -5.05 2.36
N GLU A 372 -35.79 -4.06 3.15
CA GLU A 372 -35.69 -2.65 2.73
C GLU A 372 -34.63 -2.45 1.64
N SER A 373 -33.51 -3.16 1.73
CA SER A 373 -32.46 -3.16 0.70
C SER A 373 -32.83 -3.96 -0.57
N GLY A 374 -34.00 -4.60 -0.59
CA GLY A 374 -34.45 -5.43 -1.70
C GLY A 374 -33.68 -6.75 -1.87
N LYS A 375 -32.86 -7.11 -0.89
CA LYS A 375 -32.12 -8.39 -0.87
C LYS A 375 -33.03 -9.58 -0.56
N LEU A 376 -34.19 -9.34 0.04
CA LEU A 376 -35.14 -10.37 0.46
C LEU A 376 -36.58 -9.94 0.17
N ASN A 377 -37.33 -10.78 -0.54
CA ASN A 377 -38.74 -10.50 -0.81
C ASN A 377 -39.60 -10.97 0.37
N PRO A 378 -40.36 -10.07 1.05
CA PRO A 378 -41.13 -10.43 2.24
C PRO A 378 -42.22 -11.48 1.97
N SER A 379 -42.70 -11.60 0.72
CA SER A 379 -43.67 -12.64 0.33
C SER A 379 -43.12 -14.07 0.41
N GLN A 380 -41.81 -14.23 0.56
CA GLN A 380 -41.13 -15.52 0.65
C GLN A 380 -40.79 -15.93 2.10
N ILE A 381 -41.11 -15.08 3.08
CA ILE A 381 -40.89 -15.35 4.50
C ILE A 381 -42.23 -15.72 5.16
N ASP A 382 -42.23 -16.70 6.06
CA ASP A 382 -43.37 -17.00 6.91
C ASP A 382 -43.85 -15.71 7.61
N PRO A 383 -45.11 -15.29 7.41
CA PRO A 383 -45.65 -14.07 8.00
C PRO A 383 -45.54 -14.01 9.52
N ALA A 384 -45.50 -15.17 10.20
CA ALA A 384 -45.34 -15.25 11.65
C ALA A 384 -43.95 -14.82 12.14
N LEU A 385 -42.97 -14.76 11.25
CA LEU A 385 -41.58 -14.40 11.56
C LEU A 385 -41.22 -12.99 11.10
N LEU A 386 -42.08 -12.33 10.33
CA LEU A 386 -41.83 -10.97 9.87
C LEU A 386 -41.81 -9.97 11.05
N PRO A 387 -40.98 -8.91 10.97
CA PRO A 387 -41.05 -7.78 11.88
C PRO A 387 -42.46 -7.19 11.94
N ALA A 388 -42.89 -6.80 13.14
CA ALA A 388 -44.22 -6.21 13.34
C ALA A 388 -44.37 -4.91 12.52
N GLY A 389 -45.35 -4.87 11.61
CA GLY A 389 -45.66 -3.68 10.81
C GLY A 389 -45.25 -3.76 9.34
N ILE A 390 -44.67 -4.86 8.86
CA ILE A 390 -44.54 -5.09 7.40
C ILE A 390 -45.88 -5.55 6.85
N ASP A 391 -46.59 -4.66 6.14
CA ASP A 391 -47.75 -5.04 5.34
C ASP A 391 -47.26 -5.83 4.12
N LEU A 392 -47.60 -7.12 4.08
CA LEU A 392 -47.43 -7.91 2.86
C LEU A 392 -48.23 -7.24 1.75
N PRO A 393 -47.65 -7.04 0.54
CA PRO A 393 -48.41 -6.54 -0.58
C PRO A 393 -49.62 -7.46 -0.76
N GLN A 394 -50.82 -6.91 -0.61
CA GLN A 394 -52.04 -7.66 -0.84
C GLN A 394 -51.98 -8.12 -2.30
N ILE A 395 -51.67 -9.40 -2.49
CA ILE A 395 -51.79 -10.05 -3.78
C ILE A 395 -53.27 -10.01 -4.09
N GLU A 396 -53.71 -8.97 -4.80
CA GLU A 396 -55.02 -8.96 -5.43
C GLU A 396 -55.08 -10.24 -6.25
N SER A 397 -55.93 -11.16 -5.79
CA SER A 397 -56.24 -12.37 -6.51
C SER A 397 -56.89 -11.95 -7.83
N SER A 398 -56.08 -11.74 -8.86
CA SER A 398 -56.56 -11.56 -10.22
C SER A 398 -57.20 -12.87 -10.66
N GLN A 399 -58.51 -12.98 -10.44
CA GLN A 399 -59.36 -13.98 -11.06
C GLN A 399 -59.39 -13.76 -12.57
N LYS A 400 -58.59 -14.51 -13.33
CA LYS A 400 -59.00 -15.43 -14.41
C LYS A 400 -57.83 -15.86 -15.28
#